data_AF-A0A956SG13-F1
#
_entry.id   AF-A0A956SG13-F1
#
_cell.length_a   1.000
_cell.length_b   1.000
_cell.length_c   1.000
_cell.angle_alpha   90.00
_cell.angle_beta   90.00
_cell.angle_gamma   90.00
#
_symmetry.space_group_name_H-M   'P 1'
#
loop_
_entity.id
_entity.type
_entity.pdbx_description
1 polymer ?
#
loop_
_entity_poly.entity_id
_entity_poly.type
_entity_poly.pdbx_seq_one_letter_code
_entity_poly.pdbx_strand_id
1 'polypeptide(L)'
;MDDVRELRKVLAEAANGSRAIRYQRHAQERMLQRDVTTDDLLYLLDHPSCIEPQEVDLSGEEKFRVEGCDTDGRRLAVVVVVPPDRNELRIITVVTP
;
A
#
# COMPACT_ATOMS: atom_id res chain seq x y z
N MET A 1 -9.28 -17.05 0.66
CA MET A 1 -9.91 -16.37 1.83
C MET A 1 -8.87 -16.07 2.91
N ASP A 2 -7.72 -16.73 2.89
CA ASP A 2 -6.53 -16.44 3.71
C ASP A 2 -5.71 -15.22 3.22
N ASP A 3 -5.80 -14.89 1.93
CA ASP A 3 -4.94 -13.91 1.26
C ASP A 3 -5.09 -12.49 1.83
N VAL A 4 -6.32 -12.06 2.13
CA VAL A 4 -6.60 -10.73 2.70
C VAL A 4 -6.13 -10.62 4.15
N ARG A 5 -6.23 -11.72 4.92
CA ARG A 5 -5.77 -11.74 6.32
C ARG A 5 -4.25 -11.67 6.38
N GLU A 6 -3.58 -12.43 5.52
CA GLU A 6 -2.12 -12.39 5.42
C GLU A 6 -1.64 -11.02 4.93
N LEU A 7 -2.31 -10.45 3.93
CA LEU A 7 -2.00 -9.11 3.45
C LEU A 7 -2.15 -8.06 4.56
N ARG A 8 -3.23 -8.09 5.34
CA ARG A 8 -3.39 -7.16 6.48
C ARG A 8 -2.20 -7.23 7.44
N LYS A 9 -1.65 -8.42 7.68
CA LYS A 9 -0.43 -8.58 8.49
C LYS A 9 0.77 -7.94 7.81
N VAL A 10 0.97 -8.17 6.51
CA VAL A 10 2.06 -7.56 5.72
C VAL A 10 1.98 -6.02 5.74
N LEU A 11 0.78 -5.45 5.60
CA LEU A 11 0.57 -4.00 5.66
C LEU A 11 0.89 -3.43 7.05
N ALA A 12 0.42 -4.10 8.11
CA ALA A 12 0.73 -3.69 9.49
C ALA A 12 2.24 -3.81 9.82
N GLU A 13 2.91 -4.86 9.37
CA GLU A 13 4.37 -5.01 9.53
C GLU A 13 5.12 -3.88 8.82
N ALA A 14 4.66 -3.49 7.63
CA ALA A 14 5.23 -2.38 6.87
C ALA A 14 4.99 -1.04 7.58
N ALA A 15 3.77 -0.78 8.05
CA ALA A 15 3.40 0.43 8.77
C ALA A 15 4.23 0.63 10.05
N ASN A 16 4.47 -0.46 10.79
CA ASN A 16 5.26 -0.46 12.03
C ASN A 16 6.78 -0.54 11.81
N GLY A 17 7.26 -0.49 10.57
CA GLY A 17 8.69 -0.55 10.25
C GLY A 17 9.35 -1.92 10.42
N SER A 18 8.58 -2.97 10.70
CA SER A 18 9.07 -4.36 10.78
C SER A 18 9.32 -4.99 9.39
N ARG A 19 8.88 -4.30 8.33
CA ARG A 19 9.03 -4.71 6.94
C ARG A 19 9.40 -3.51 6.08
N ALA A 20 10.31 -3.71 5.15
CA ALA A 20 10.78 -2.65 4.27
C ALA A 20 9.66 -2.21 3.31
N ILE A 21 9.50 -0.89 3.16
CA ILE A 21 8.65 -0.29 2.12
C ILE A 21 9.55 0.26 1.02
N ARG A 22 9.27 -0.11 -0.23
CA ARG A 22 9.90 0.52 -1.40
C ARG A 22 8.87 1.31 -2.18
N TYR A 23 9.19 2.58 -2.42
CA TYR A 23 8.38 3.44 -3.26
C TYR A 23 8.91 3.40 -4.69
N GLN A 24 8.05 3.11 -5.66
CA GLN A 24 8.41 3.37 -7.05
C GLN A 24 8.48 4.88 -7.29
N ARG A 25 9.34 5.28 -8.23
CA ARG A 25 9.49 6.69 -8.62
C ARG A 25 8.16 7.35 -8.94
N HIS A 26 7.28 6.66 -9.67
CA HIS A 26 5.95 7.17 -9.99
C HIS A 26 5.10 7.44 -8.73
N ALA A 27 5.15 6.54 -7.73
CA ALA A 27 4.46 6.75 -6.46
C ALA A 27 4.98 8.01 -5.74
N GLN A 28 6.29 8.22 -5.70
CA GLN A 28 6.89 9.40 -5.08
C GLN A 28 6.48 10.70 -5.78
N GLU A 29 6.45 10.69 -7.12
CA GLU A 29 5.95 11.84 -7.91
C GLU A 29 4.48 12.12 -7.61
N ARG A 30 3.64 11.08 -7.48
CA ARG A 30 2.23 11.21 -7.12
C ARG A 30 2.02 11.71 -5.69
N MET A 31 2.85 11.29 -4.75
CA MET A 31 2.83 11.77 -3.38
C MET A 31 3.06 13.28 -3.35
N LEU A 32 4.12 13.75 -4.01
CA LEU A 32 4.46 15.17 -4.09
C LEU A 32 3.35 16.00 -4.76
N GLN A 33 2.77 15.52 -5.86
CA GLN A 33 1.69 16.21 -6.57
C GLN A 33 0.41 16.36 -5.74
N ARG A 34 0.23 15.53 -4.73
CA ARG A 34 -1.02 15.43 -3.97
C ARG A 34 -0.86 15.75 -2.49
N ASP A 35 0.30 16.27 -2.10
CA ASP A 35 0.61 16.60 -0.71
C ASP A 35 0.42 15.41 0.25
N VAL A 36 0.76 14.20 -0.23
CA VAL A 36 0.69 12.96 0.57
C VAL A 36 2.06 12.67 1.15
N THR A 37 2.14 12.57 2.47
CA THR A 37 3.37 12.29 3.18
C THR A 37 3.60 10.79 3.37
N THR A 38 4.79 10.42 3.81
CA THR A 38 5.06 9.04 4.26
C THR A 38 4.17 8.66 5.44
N ASP A 39 3.90 9.58 6.37
CA ASP A 39 3.09 9.32 7.57
C ASP A 39 1.65 8.96 7.20
N ASP A 40 1.07 9.69 6.23
CA ASP A 40 -0.25 9.39 5.67
C ASP A 40 -0.35 7.99 5.07
N LEU A 41 0.72 7.56 4.40
CA LEU A 41 0.78 6.20 3.85
C LEU A 41 0.92 5.16 4.94
N LEU A 42 1.78 5.37 5.94
CA LEU A 42 1.92 4.44 7.06
C LEU A 42 0.59 4.31 7.83
N TYR A 43 -0.10 5.42 8.07
CA TYR A 43 -1.41 5.43 8.71
C TYR A 43 -2.44 4.65 7.89
N LEU A 44 -2.50 4.87 6.58
CA LEU A 44 -3.37 4.11 5.66
C LEU A 44 -3.07 2.59 5.70
N LEU A 45 -1.79 2.20 5.74
CA LEU A 45 -1.39 0.80 5.78
C LEU A 45 -1.74 0.11 7.11
N ASP A 46 -1.71 0.86 8.22
CA ASP A 46 -2.09 0.35 9.55
C ASP A 46 -3.62 0.30 9.73
N HIS A 47 -4.34 1.24 9.12
CA HIS A 47 -5.80 1.39 9.22
C HIS A 47 -6.54 1.29 7.87
N PRO A 48 -6.37 0.21 7.09
CA PRO A 48 -7.05 0.07 5.80
C PRO A 48 -8.54 -0.17 6.00
N SER A 49 -9.35 0.66 5.36
CA SER A 49 -10.81 0.51 5.31
C SER A 49 -11.24 -0.54 4.30
N CYS A 50 -10.56 -0.60 3.15
CA CYS A 50 -10.82 -1.57 2.10
C CYS A 50 -9.51 -2.10 1.51
N ILE A 51 -9.52 -3.36 1.08
CA ILE A 51 -8.41 -4.01 0.39
C ILE A 51 -9.03 -4.83 -0.74
N GLU A 52 -8.71 -4.46 -1.98
CA GLU A 52 -9.23 -5.11 -3.17
C GLU A 52 -8.08 -5.74 -3.96
N PRO A 53 -8.13 -7.04 -4.28
CA PRO A 53 -7.18 -7.62 -5.22
C PRO A 53 -7.29 -6.93 -6.58
N GLN A 54 -6.16 -6.73 -7.24
CA GLN A 54 -6.05 -6.24 -8.61
C GLN A 54 -5.57 -7.38 -9.50
N GLU A 55 -5.72 -7.24 -10.82
CA GLU A 55 -5.19 -8.23 -11.75
C GLU A 55 -3.68 -8.42 -11.53
N VAL A 56 -3.30 -9.68 -11.35
CA VAL A 56 -1.93 -10.13 -11.13
C VAL A 56 -1.16 -9.95 -12.43
N ASP A 57 -0.03 -9.26 -12.40
CA ASP A 57 0.87 -9.21 -13.55
C ASP A 57 1.48 -10.62 -13.78
N LEU A 58 1.91 -10.89 -15.02
CA LEU A 58 2.49 -12.19 -15.44
C LEU A 58 3.72 -12.62 -14.62
N SER A 59 4.25 -11.74 -13.76
CA SER A 59 5.36 -11.97 -12.84
C SER A 59 5.02 -12.81 -11.61
N GLY A 60 3.74 -13.10 -11.36
CA GLY A 60 3.29 -13.83 -10.15
C GLY A 60 3.34 -12.98 -8.88
N GLU A 61 3.45 -11.66 -9.02
CA GLU A 61 3.41 -10.71 -7.92
C GLU A 61 1.96 -10.33 -7.58
N GLU A 62 1.60 -10.40 -6.30
CA GLU A 62 0.23 -10.09 -5.89
C GLU A 62 0.05 -8.56 -5.80
N LYS A 63 -0.99 -8.05 -6.46
CA LYS A 63 -1.29 -6.63 -6.53
C LYS A 63 -2.59 -6.32 -5.83
N PHE A 64 -2.60 -5.29 -5.00
CA PHE A 64 -3.76 -4.90 -4.22
C PHE A 64 -3.95 -3.40 -4.24
N ARG A 65 -5.21 -2.98 -4.27
CA ARG A 65 -5.64 -1.62 -4.02
C ARG A 65 -6.05 -1.52 -2.56
N VAL A 66 -5.38 -0.67 -1.81
CA VAL A 66 -5.64 -0.41 -0.40
C VAL A 66 -6.27 0.97 -0.29
N GLU A 67 -7.44 1.06 0.34
CA GLU A 67 -8.17 2.30 0.54
C GLU A 67 -8.41 2.57 2.03
N GLY A 68 -8.48 3.84 2.38
CA GLY A 68 -8.76 4.28 3.74
C GLY A 68 -8.65 5.80 3.81
N CYS A 69 -8.12 6.27 4.93
CA CYS A 69 -7.87 7.68 5.15
C CYS A 69 -6.39 7.95 5.42
N ASP A 70 -5.98 9.19 5.18
CA ASP A 70 -4.73 9.76 5.69
C ASP A 70 -4.87 10.16 7.18
N THR A 71 -3.82 10.78 7.72
CA THR A 71 -3.78 11.23 9.13
C THR A 71 -4.77 12.35 9.45
N ASP A 72 -5.20 13.11 8.44
CA ASP A 72 -6.20 14.18 8.54
C ASP A 72 -7.64 13.67 8.31
N GLY A 73 -7.83 12.38 8.03
CA GLY A 73 -9.13 11.78 7.73
C GLY A 73 -9.60 11.97 6.29
N ARG A 74 -8.77 12.48 5.38
CA ARG A 74 -9.09 12.59 3.95
C ARG A 74 -8.91 11.23 3.30
N ARG A 75 -9.73 10.94 2.29
CA ARG A 75 -9.66 9.64 1.62
C ARG A 75 -8.38 9.49 0.82
N LEU A 76 -7.73 8.35 0.99
CA LEU A 76 -6.50 8.00 0.31
C LEU A 76 -6.57 6.54 -0.16
N ALA A 77 -6.06 6.29 -1.35
CA ALA A 77 -5.87 4.94 -1.84
C ALA A 77 -4.47 4.77 -2.42
N VAL A 78 -3.95 3.55 -2.34
CA VAL A 78 -2.66 3.18 -2.93
C VAL A 78 -2.76 1.84 -3.61
N VAL A 79 -1.91 1.64 -4.61
CA VAL A 79 -1.69 0.31 -5.19
C VAL A 79 -0.37 -0.23 -4.65
N VAL A 80 -0.46 -1.38 -3.99
CA VAL A 80 0.68 -2.11 -3.44
C VAL A 80 0.92 -3.39 -4.20
N VAL A 81 2.17 -3.81 -4.24
CA VAL A 81 2.61 -5.11 -4.74
C VAL A 81 3.33 -5.85 -3.63
N VAL A 82 2.97 -7.11 -3.45
CA VAL A 82 3.63 -8.06 -2.55
C VAL A 82 4.40 -9.06 -3.41
N PRO A 83 5.75 -8.98 -3.43
CA PRO A 83 6.59 -9.96 -4.11
C PRO A 83 6.43 -11.35 -3.48
N PRO A 84 6.70 -12.43 -4.24
CA PRO A 84 6.55 -13.81 -3.76
C PRO A 84 7.43 -14.13 -2.55
N ASP A 85 8.60 -13.48 -2.41
CA ASP A 85 9.49 -13.67 -1.26
C ASP A 85 8.98 -12.95 0.00
N ARG A 86 8.00 -12.05 -0.13
CA ARG A 86 7.40 -11.28 0.97
C ARG A 86 8.46 -10.68 1.91
N ASN A 87 9.58 -10.16 1.44
CA ASN A 87 10.51 -9.39 2.30
C ASN A 87 10.23 -7.88 2.29
N GLU A 88 9.56 -7.38 1.25
CA GLU A 88 9.24 -5.97 1.09
C GLU A 88 7.81 -5.75 0.63
N LEU A 89 7.28 -4.55 0.90
CA LEU A 89 6.04 -4.05 0.32
C LEU A 89 6.40 -2.95 -0.68
N ARG A 90 5.92 -3.06 -1.92
CA ARG A 90 6.17 -2.06 -2.96
C ARG A 90 4.96 -1.18 -3.15
N ILE A 91 5.10 0.14 -2.99
CA ILE A 91 4.06 1.12 -3.30
C ILE A 91 4.29 1.60 -4.73
N ILE A 92 3.35 1.28 -5.62
CA ILE A 92 3.47 1.50 -7.07
C ILE A 92 2.90 2.85 -7.46
N THR A 93 1.76 3.22 -6.88
CA THR A 93 1.13 4.51 -7.12
C THR A 93 0.23 4.92 -5.98
N VAL A 94 0.03 6.23 -5.85
CA VAL A 94 -0.98 6.84 -4.99
C VAL A 94 -2.17 7.22 -5.85
N VAL A 95 -3.36 6.85 -5.41
CA VAL A 95 -4.63 7.09 -6.07
C VAL A 95 -5.46 7.95 -5.12
N THR A 96 -5.79 9.16 -5.54
CA THR A 96 -6.88 9.89 -4.89
C THR A 96 -8.19 9.41 -5.49
N PRO A 97 -9.22 9.14 -4.67
CA PRO A 97 -10.57 8.90 -5.17
C PRO A 97 -11.13 10.13 -5.90
#